data_AF-K1UER1-F1
#
_entry.id   AF-K1UER1-F1
#
_cell.length_a   1.000
_cell.length_b   1.000
_cell.length_c   1.000
_cell.angle_alpha   90.00
_cell.angle_beta   90.00
_cell.angle_gamma   90.00
#
_symmetry.space_group_name_H-M   'P 1'
#
loop_
_entity.id
_entity.type
_entity.pdbx_description
1 polymer ?
#
loop_
_entity_poly.entity_id
_entity_poly.type
_entity_poly.pdbx_seq_one_letter_code
_entity_poly.pdbx_strand_id
1 'polypeptide(L)' 'NKDDHAKNFAFIHRDGDWHFAPAYDLLPSDGINGFRTTSINDSIEPMKEDLLAVAAKAGLNEKEADTMFDRVQERVGDKR' A
#
# COMPACT_ATOMS: atom_id res chain seq x y z
N ASN A 1 -2.67 5.20 -6.80
CA ASN A 1 -1.50 6.10 -6.86
C ASN A 1 -0.30 5.25 -7.24
N LYS A 2 0.41 5.59 -8.32
CA LYS A 2 1.67 4.93 -8.74
C LYS A 2 2.93 5.73 -8.34
N ASP A 3 2.75 6.90 -7.70
CA ASP A 3 3.82 7.82 -7.27
C ASP A 3 4.05 7.82 -5.74
N ASP A 4 3.76 6.69 -5.10
CA ASP A 4 3.95 6.44 -3.68
C ASP A 4 5.42 6.10 -3.34
N HIS A 5 6.32 7.07 -3.57
CA HIS A 5 7.75 6.93 -3.27
C HIS A 5 8.08 7.12 -1.77
N ALA A 6 9.28 6.73 -1.34
CA ALA A 6 9.68 6.74 0.08
C ALA A 6 9.47 8.08 0.83
N LYS A 7 9.51 9.23 0.14
CA LYS A 7 9.25 10.55 0.75
C LYS A 7 7.76 10.82 1.06
N ASN A 8 6.84 9.97 0.58
CA ASN A 8 5.41 10.02 0.88
C ASN A 8 5.05 9.21 2.13
N PHE A 9 6.06 8.65 2.80
CA PHE A 9 5.94 7.96 4.08
C PHE A 9 6.70 8.75 5.13
N ALA A 10 6.01 9.15 6.20
CA ALA A 10 6.61 9.90 7.30
C ALA A 10 6.28 9.26 8.64
N PHE A 11 7.13 9.54 9.62
CA PHE A 11 6.95 9.14 11.00
C PHE A 11 7.01 10.37 11.89
N ILE A 12 6.16 10.39 12.92
CA ILE A 12 6.14 11.40 13.96
C ILE A 12 6.83 10.80 15.18
N HIS A 13 7.90 11.45 15.64
CA HIS A 13 8.55 11.09 16.90
C HIS A 13 7.96 11.93 18.04
N ARG A 14 7.29 11.28 18.99
CA ARG A 14 6.71 11.91 20.19
C ARG A 14 6.75 10.95 21.36
N ASP A 15 6.84 11.49 22.58
CA ASP A 15 6.82 10.70 23.82
C ASP A 15 7.86 9.58 23.91
N GLY A 16 8.97 9.70 23.16
CA GLY A 16 10.04 8.70 23.10
C GLY A 16 9.84 7.59 22.07
N ASP A 17 8.75 7.63 21.29
CA ASP A 17 8.38 6.59 20.33
C ASP A 17 8.13 7.13 18.91
N TRP A 18 8.31 6.25 17.93
CA TRP A 18 7.99 6.52 16.52
C TRP A 18 6.57 6.08 16.20
N HIS A 19 5.78 6.98 15.63
CA HIS A 19 4.44 6.70 15.12
C HIS A 19 4.40 6.92 13.62
N PHE A 20 3.67 6.08 12.91
CA PHE A 20 3.38 6.34 11.50
C PHE A 20 2.52 7.61 11.38
N ALA A 21 2.90 8.52 10.50
CA ALA A 21 2.10 9.71 10.22
C ALA A 21 0.80 9.32 9.48
N PRO A 22 -0.29 10.11 9.60
CA PRO A 22 -1.44 9.94 8.72
C PRO A 22 -1.02 10.01 7.25
N ALA A 23 -1.68 9.25 6.37
CA ALA A 23 -1.40 9.28 4.94
C ALA A 23 -1.63 10.68 4.36
N TYR A 24 -0.73 11.12 3.48
CA TYR A 24 -0.79 12.40 2.77
C TYR A 24 -0.44 12.19 1.29
N ASP A 25 -0.63 13.24 0.48
CA ASP A 25 -0.35 13.24 -0.96
C ASP A 25 -1.03 12.09 -1.74
N LEU A 26 -2.33 11.89 -1.45
CA LEU A 26 -3.14 10.85 -2.07
C LEU A 26 -3.81 11.37 -3.35
N LEU A 27 -3.03 11.52 -4.41
CA LEU A 27 -3.51 11.90 -5.74
C LEU A 27 -3.50 10.70 -6.71
N PRO A 28 -4.49 10.58 -7.62
CA PRO A 28 -4.38 9.67 -8.75
C PRO A 28 -3.15 10.03 -9.57
N SER A 29 -2.28 9.05 -9.81
CA SER A 29 -1.07 9.19 -10.62
C SER A 29 -0.82 7.89 -11.36
N ASP A 30 -0.53 8.01 -12.65
CA ASP A 30 -0.17 6.92 -13.54
C ASP A 30 1.33 6.57 -13.50
N GLY A 31 2.11 7.33 -12.70
CA GLY A 31 3.54 7.11 -12.55
C GLY A 31 4.35 7.44 -13.81
N ILE A 32 5.63 7.07 -13.82
CA ILE A 32 6.53 7.30 -14.94
C ILE A 32 6.40 6.12 -15.92
N ASN A 33 5.98 6.38 -17.16
CA ASN A 33 5.74 5.35 -18.18
C ASN A 33 4.78 4.24 -17.73
N GLY A 34 3.82 4.54 -16.85
CA GLY A 34 2.87 3.56 -16.34
C GLY A 34 3.39 2.69 -15.19
N PHE A 35 4.65 2.87 -14.76
CA PHE A 35 5.24 2.10 -13.67
C PHE A 35 5.00 2.72 -12.29
N ARG A 36 4.90 1.86 -11.28
CA ARG A 36 4.87 2.24 -9.87
C ARG A 36 6.27 2.59 -9.38
N THR A 37 6.35 3.58 -8.50
CA THR A 37 7.60 3.95 -7.80
C THR A 37 8.01 2.92 -6.75
N THR A 38 7.05 2.17 -6.19
CA THR A 38 7.27 1.06 -5.26
C THR A 38 6.76 -0.25 -5.88
N SER A 39 7.61 -1.27 -5.98
CA SER A 39 7.23 -2.58 -6.56
C SER A 39 6.41 -3.42 -5.58
N ILE A 40 5.54 -4.26 -6.14
CA ILE A 40 4.81 -5.29 -5.40
C ILE A 40 5.19 -6.62 -6.05
N ASN A 41 5.94 -7.44 -5.32
CA ASN A 41 6.41 -8.76 -5.77
C ASN A 41 7.09 -8.76 -7.16
N ASP A 42 7.87 -7.72 -7.46
CA ASP A 42 8.53 -7.51 -8.77
C ASP A 42 7.58 -7.55 -9.98
N SER A 43 6.27 -7.35 -9.75
CA SER A 43 5.23 -7.31 -10.77
C SER A 43 4.96 -5.89 -11.25
N ILE A 44 4.83 -5.73 -12.57
CA ILE A 44 4.48 -4.46 -13.23
C ILE A 44 2.98 -4.18 -13.05
N GLU A 45 2.15 -5.21 -13.18
CA GLU A 45 0.70 -5.17 -13.01
C GLU A 45 0.32 -6.15 -11.88
N PRO A 46 0.52 -5.76 -10.61
CA PRO A 46 0.36 -6.66 -9.48
C PRO A 46 -1.09 -7.06 -9.27
N MET A 47 -1.28 -8.34 -8.98
CA MET A 47 -2.56 -8.95 -8.63
C MET A 47 -2.70 -9.13 -7.11
N LYS A 48 -3.86 -9.61 -6.65
CA LYS A 48 -4.11 -9.87 -5.21
C LYS A 48 -3.08 -10.83 -4.64
N GLU A 49 -2.70 -11.84 -5.39
CA GLU A 49 -1.74 -12.87 -5.01
C GLU A 49 -0.33 -12.29 -4.79
N ASP A 50 0.07 -11.29 -5.59
CA ASP A 50 1.35 -10.60 -5.42
C ASP A 50 1.39 -9.82 -4.09
N LEU A 51 0.27 -9.19 -3.73
CA LEU A 51 0.14 -8.47 -2.47
C LEU A 51 0.18 -9.43 -1.27
N LEU A 52 -0.49 -10.58 -1.36
CA LEU A 52 -0.45 -11.61 -0.30
C LEU A 52 0.93 -12.24 -0.17
N ALA A 53 1.65 -12.46 -1.27
CA ALA A 53 3.04 -12.95 -1.24
C ALA A 53 3.98 -11.97 -0.52
N VAL A 54 3.83 -10.66 -0.78
CA VAL A 54 4.59 -9.61 -0.06
C VAL A 54 4.22 -9.59 1.42
N ALA A 55 2.94 -9.72 1.76
CA ALA A 55 2.48 -9.77 3.15
C ALA A 55 3.08 -10.96 3.92
N ALA A 56 3.04 -12.16 3.33
CA ALA A 56 3.65 -13.36 3.90
C ALA A 56 5.18 -13.20 4.07
N LYS A 57 5.86 -12.64 3.07
CA LYS A 57 7.31 -12.35 3.13
C LYS A 57 7.66 -11.33 4.23
N ALA A 58 6.76 -10.38 4.51
CA ALA A 58 6.91 -9.41 5.59
C ALA A 58 6.55 -9.97 6.98
N GLY A 59 6.12 -11.24 7.07
CA GLY A 59 5.73 -11.88 8.33
C GLY A 59 4.32 -11.51 8.82
N LEU A 60 3.48 -10.97 7.94
CA LEU A 60 2.08 -10.67 8.26
C LEU A 60 1.22 -11.93 8.16
N ASN A 61 0.12 -11.96 8.92
CA ASN A 61 -0.86 -13.03 8.82
C ASN A 61 -1.62 -12.94 7.49
N GLU A 62 -1.56 -14.01 6.70
CA GLU A 62 -2.16 -14.06 5.37
C GLU A 62 -3.69 -13.88 5.39
N LYS A 63 -4.39 -14.47 6.37
CA LYS A 63 -5.85 -14.31 6.49
C LYS A 63 -6.26 -12.89 6.86
N GLU A 64 -5.49 -12.23 7.73
CA GLU A 64 -5.73 -10.83 8.09
C GLU A 64 -5.46 -9.91 6.89
N ALA A 65 -4.38 -10.16 6.13
CA ALA A 65 -4.08 -9.43 4.90
C ALA A 65 -5.18 -9.58 3.85
N ASP A 66 -5.68 -10.80 3.64
CA ASP A 66 -6.79 -11.12 2.75
C ASP A 66 -8.08 -10.38 3.15
N THR A 67 -8.42 -10.42 4.44
CA THR A 67 -9.59 -9.70 4.99
C THR A 67 -9.46 -8.19 4.80
N MET A 68 -8.26 -7.61 4.95
CA MET A 68 -8.02 -6.19 4.74
C MET A 68 -8.11 -5.79 3.28
N PHE A 69 -7.62 -6.63 2.36
CA PHE A 69 -7.78 -6.41 0.93
C PHE A 69 -9.26 -6.31 0.56
N ASP A 70 -10.06 -7.31 0.95
CA ASP A 70 -11.49 -7.37 0.62
C ASP A 70 -12.25 -6.17 1.21
N ARG A 71 -11.92 -5.79 2.45
CA ARG A 71 -12.50 -4.60 3.11
C ARG A 71 -12.21 -3.31 2.35
N VAL A 72 -10.99 -3.13 1.83
CA VAL A 72 -10.64 -1.93 1.05
C VAL A 72 -11.36 -1.96 -0.30
N GLN A 73 -11.42 -3.12 -0.96
CA GLN A 73 -12.09 -3.29 -2.24
C GLN A 73 -13.59 -2.96 -2.16
N GLU A 74 -14.28 -3.46 -1.13
CA GLU A 74 -15.69 -3.15 -0.86
C GLU A 74 -15.91 -1.63 -0.73
N ARG A 75 -15.11 -0.95 0.10
CA ARG A 75 -15.27 0.49 0.37
C ARG A 75 -14.95 1.39 -0.82
N VAL A 76 -14.09 0.95 -1.73
CA VAL A 76 -13.80 1.67 -2.97
C VAL A 76 -14.88 1.39 -4.01
N GLY A 77 -15.39 0.16 -4.09
CA GLY A 77 -16.47 -0.23 -5.01
C GLY A 77 -17.84 0.40 -4.69
N ASP A 78 -18.09 0.70 -3.42
CA ASP A 78 -19.32 1.34 -2.95
C ASP A 78 -19.44 2.84 -3.29
N LYS A 79 -18.37 3.46 -3.78
CA LYS A 79 -18.42 4.83 -4.29
C LYS A 79 -19.00 4.83 -5.72
N ARG A 80 -20.33 4.76 -5.82
CA ARG A 80 -21.09 5.16 -7.01
C ARG A 80 -21.78 6.50 -6.78
#